data_AF-A0A3D0HA44-F1
#
_entry.id   AF-A0A3D0HA44-F1
#
_cell.length_a   1.000
_cell.length_b   1.000
_cell.length_c   1.000
_cell.angle_alpha   90.00
_cell.angle_beta   90.00
_cell.angle_gamma   90.00
#
_symmetry.space_group_name_H-M   'P 1'
#
loop_
_entity.id
_entity.type
_entity.pdbx_description
1 polymer ?
#
loop_
_entity_poly.entity_id
_entity_poly.type
_entity_poly.pdbx_seq_one_letter_code
_entity_poly.pdbx_strand_id
1 'polypeptide(L)'
;MAVRAMTRIVLAAAIAACGAGHFALEAAQAAPTVYKSASKDFVSVPVAEQEWLVDQVIYAQNLGMGELEHDALRRLVLLNPASIWARLDLLRYALPAGLSDEAEQVRRSLCESPDSEGCRLAGDYMKLMRGDSAEQMQQLQLLETAGRYDQVIAQMERIFGKPPRESYWQLRYYRMWLHVPARVDEALAGLGRLMTDPRASGVVRKRAMLEERRVRLDIYTDFGID
;
A
#
# COMPACT_ATOMS: atom_id res chain seq x y z
N MET A 1 -32.78 44.77 33.47
CA MET A 1 -31.98 45.77 34.21
C MET A 1 -30.92 45.06 35.04
N ALA A 2 -29.65 45.44 34.82
CA ALA A 2 -28.45 45.44 35.70
C ALA A 2 -28.26 44.27 36.71
N VAL A 3 -27.19 43.45 36.72
CA VAL A 3 -25.72 43.64 36.63
C VAL A 3 -25.10 44.41 37.81
N ARG A 4 -23.96 43.86 38.28
CA ARG A 4 -22.87 44.36 39.16
C ARG A 4 -22.98 43.98 40.64
N ALA A 5 -22.12 43.11 41.15
CA ALA A 5 -20.66 43.20 41.33
C ALA A 5 -20.28 44.08 42.52
N MET A 6 -19.63 43.45 43.51
CA MET A 6 -19.02 44.11 44.65
C MET A 6 -17.52 44.31 44.41
N THR A 7 -17.17 45.59 44.46
CA THR A 7 -15.88 46.26 44.55
C THR A 7 -15.44 46.22 46.03
N ARG A 8 -14.15 46.19 46.43
CA ARG A 8 -13.23 47.35 46.59
C ARG A 8 -11.86 46.86 47.07
N ILE A 9 -10.72 47.22 46.44
CA ILE A 9 -10.03 48.55 46.36
C ILE A 9 -9.22 48.81 47.67
N VAL A 10 -7.87 48.70 47.73
CA VAL A 10 -6.74 49.50 47.15
C VAL A 10 -6.10 50.40 48.23
N LEU A 11 -4.76 50.43 48.30
CA LEU A 11 -3.87 51.63 48.33
C LEU A 11 -2.39 51.12 48.40
N ALA A 12 -1.52 51.40 47.43
CA ALA A 12 -0.68 52.61 47.22
C ALA A 12 0.62 52.57 48.06
N ALA A 13 1.81 53.06 47.67
CA ALA A 13 2.31 53.93 46.59
C ALA A 13 3.86 53.72 46.53
N ALA A 14 4.53 53.69 45.35
CA ALA A 14 5.19 54.80 44.62
C ALA A 14 6.60 55.18 45.21
N ILE A 15 7.70 55.58 44.52
CA ILE A 15 8.03 56.28 43.26
C ILE A 15 9.53 56.07 42.90
N ALA A 16 9.88 56.20 41.60
CA ALA A 16 11.15 56.62 40.94
C ALA A 16 12.43 55.78 41.11
N ALA A 17 13.01 55.18 40.06
CA ALA A 17 13.66 55.72 38.84
C ALA A 17 15.18 55.92 39.01
N CYS A 18 15.95 55.03 38.38
CA CYS A 18 16.93 55.31 37.32
C CYS A 18 17.99 54.19 37.25
N GLY A 19 18.29 53.77 36.02
CA GLY A 19 19.65 53.35 35.68
C GLY A 19 19.87 51.86 35.44
N ALA A 20 19.84 51.51 34.15
CA ALA A 20 20.71 50.56 33.47
C ALA A 20 20.68 49.07 33.88
N GLY A 21 20.24 48.23 32.93
CA GLY A 21 20.51 46.79 32.93
C GLY A 21 19.35 45.96 32.40
N HIS A 22 19.02 46.10 31.11
CA HIS A 22 18.05 45.23 30.44
C HIS A 22 18.62 43.81 30.33
N PHE A 23 18.30 42.93 31.28
CA PHE A 23 18.39 41.48 31.08
C PHE A 23 17.05 40.99 30.56
N ALA A 24 16.92 40.93 29.24
CA ALA A 24 15.86 40.16 28.60
C ALA A 24 16.26 38.68 28.68
N LEU A 25 15.48 37.88 29.41
CA LEU A 25 15.49 36.42 29.28
C LEU A 25 14.82 36.08 27.95
N GLU A 26 15.63 35.99 26.89
CA GLU A 26 15.20 35.50 25.60
C GLU A 26 15.19 33.97 25.66
N ALA A 27 14.00 33.39 25.64
CA ALA A 27 13.81 31.97 25.47
C ALA A 27 14.42 31.57 24.11
N ALA A 28 15.58 30.92 24.14
CA ALA A 28 16.21 30.36 22.97
C ALA A 28 15.26 29.33 22.33
N GLN A 29 14.56 29.76 21.28
CA GLN A 29 13.89 28.86 20.37
C GLN A 29 14.98 28.02 19.70
N ALA A 30 15.16 26.79 20.17
CA ALA A 30 15.95 25.81 19.45
C ALA A 30 15.22 25.54 18.12
N ALA A 31 15.65 26.25 17.08
CA ALA A 31 15.23 26.00 15.71
C ALA A 31 15.52 24.52 15.38
N PRO A 32 14.64 23.84 14.63
CA PRO A 32 14.93 22.49 14.16
C PRO A 32 16.24 22.55 13.39
N THR A 33 17.22 21.75 13.83
CA THR A 33 18.49 21.62 13.15
C THR A 33 18.23 21.04 11.76
N VAL A 34 18.14 21.94 10.78
CA VAL A 34 18.16 21.58 9.37
C VAL A 34 19.50 20.89 9.12
N TYR A 35 19.46 19.58 8.91
CA TYR A 35 20.61 18.82 8.45
C TYR A 35 20.99 19.38 7.08
N LYS A 36 21.99 20.27 7.03
CA LYS A 36 22.55 20.79 5.78
C LYS A 36 23.33 19.65 5.12
N SER A 37 22.67 18.88 4.26
CA SER A 37 23.38 18.01 3.33
C SER A 37 24.26 18.87 2.41
N ALA A 38 25.54 18.54 2.33
CA ALA A 38 26.54 19.28 1.56
C ALA A 38 26.56 18.94 0.05
N SER A 39 25.45 18.45 -0.51
CA SER A 39 25.30 18.23 -1.95
C SER A 39 24.26 19.21 -2.52
N LYS A 40 24.71 20.07 -3.44
CA LYS A 40 23.83 21.01 -4.17
C LYS A 40 23.04 20.35 -5.31
N ASP A 41 23.26 19.06 -5.53
CA ASP A 41 22.61 18.31 -6.60
C ASP A 41 21.62 17.32 -5.99
N PHE A 42 20.47 17.82 -5.55
CA PHE A 42 19.28 16.98 -5.53
C PHE A 42 18.87 16.80 -7.00
N VAL A 43 19.39 15.77 -7.64
CA VAL A 43 18.84 15.31 -8.90
C VAL A 43 17.46 14.75 -8.57
N SER A 44 16.42 15.57 -8.69
CA SER A 44 15.06 15.08 -8.76
C SER A 44 14.96 14.31 -10.08
N VAL A 45 15.20 13.00 -10.05
CA VAL A 45 14.80 12.15 -11.17
C VAL A 45 13.28 12.29 -11.23
N PRO A 46 12.70 12.77 -12.35
CA PRO A 46 11.24 12.83 -12.47
C PRO A 46 10.73 11.38 -12.51
N VAL A 47 10.27 10.90 -11.36
CA VAL A 47 9.50 9.65 -11.29
C VAL A 47 8.10 10.01 -11.74
N ALA A 48 7.55 9.26 -12.70
CA ALA A 48 6.16 9.47 -13.10
C ALA A 48 5.27 9.28 -11.86
N GLU A 49 4.32 10.20 -11.62
CA GLU A 49 3.49 10.20 -10.41
C GLU A 49 2.85 8.83 -10.12
N GLN A 50 2.43 8.13 -11.17
CA GLN A 50 1.89 6.78 -11.08
C GLN A 50 2.89 5.77 -10.50
N GLU A 51 4.15 5.80 -10.93
CA GLU A 51 5.19 4.89 -10.46
C GLU A 51 5.51 5.15 -8.99
N TRP A 52 5.56 6.42 -8.58
CA TRP A 52 5.79 6.79 -7.19
C TRP A 52 4.64 6.35 -6.26
N LEU A 53 3.39 6.42 -6.72
CA LEU A 53 2.25 5.90 -5.98
C LEU A 53 2.26 4.36 -5.89
N VAL A 54 2.62 3.67 -6.97
CA VAL A 54 2.82 2.20 -6.95
C VAL A 54 3.91 1.83 -5.94
N ASP A 55 5.01 2.57 -5.91
CA ASP A 55 6.10 2.32 -4.96
C ASP A 55 5.66 2.52 -3.50
N GLN A 56 4.80 3.49 -3.21
CA GLN A 56 4.20 3.64 -1.89
C GLN A 56 3.26 2.50 -1.52
N VAL A 57 2.43 2.00 -2.44
CA VAL A 57 1.61 0.81 -2.19
C VAL A 57 2.48 -0.36 -1.78
N ILE A 58 3.55 -0.62 -2.53
CA ILE A 58 4.49 -1.71 -2.23
C ILE A 58 5.18 -1.51 -0.87
N TYR A 59 5.65 -0.30 -0.60
CA TYR A 59 6.29 0.05 0.67
C TYR A 59 5.33 -0.16 1.85
N ALA A 60 4.09 0.32 1.73
CA ALA A 60 3.06 0.17 2.75
C ALA A 60 2.71 -1.30 3.01
N GLN A 61 2.54 -2.11 1.96
CA GLN A 61 2.29 -3.55 2.06
C GLN A 61 3.41 -4.28 2.81
N ASN A 62 4.68 -3.94 2.54
CA ASN A 62 5.82 -4.57 3.19
C ASN A 62 5.90 -4.28 4.69
N LEU A 63 5.40 -3.11 5.10
CA LEU A 63 5.46 -2.65 6.49
C LEU A 63 4.12 -2.80 7.24
N GLY A 64 3.08 -3.31 6.59
CA GLY A 64 1.73 -3.40 7.18
C GLY A 64 1.09 -2.04 7.44
N MET A 65 1.46 -1.00 6.69
CA MET A 65 0.93 0.36 6.85
C MET A 65 -0.38 0.54 6.07
N GLY A 66 -1.47 -0.05 6.57
CA GLY A 66 -2.76 -0.10 5.87
C GLY A 66 -3.29 1.25 5.38
N GLU A 67 -3.20 2.31 6.19
CA GLU A 67 -3.66 3.66 5.80
C GLU A 67 -2.84 4.26 4.65
N LEU A 68 -1.53 4.01 4.62
CA LEU A 68 -0.66 4.49 3.54
C LEU A 68 -0.94 3.74 2.23
N GLU A 69 -1.17 2.43 2.31
CA GLU A 69 -1.60 1.63 1.16
C GLU A 69 -2.92 2.17 0.61
N HIS A 70 -3.87 2.45 1.49
CA HIS A 70 -5.18 2.98 1.12
C HIS A 70 -5.11 4.32 0.41
N ASP A 71 -4.40 5.29 0.98
CA ASP A 71 -4.23 6.63 0.38
C ASP A 71 -3.58 6.52 -1.00
N ALA A 72 -2.50 5.74 -1.12
CA ALA A 72 -1.81 5.54 -2.39
C ALA A 72 -2.71 4.88 -3.45
N LEU A 73 -3.51 3.88 -3.07
CA LEU A 73 -4.48 3.24 -3.97
C LEU A 73 -5.59 4.20 -4.42
N ARG A 74 -6.15 5.01 -3.51
CA ARG A 74 -7.14 6.04 -3.86
C ARG A 74 -6.56 7.06 -4.84
N ARG A 75 -5.33 7.51 -4.62
CA ARG A 75 -4.64 8.46 -5.50
C ARG A 75 -4.32 7.84 -6.87
N LEU A 76 -4.00 6.55 -6.94
CA LEU A 76 -3.87 5.83 -8.22
C LEU A 76 -5.18 5.85 -9.01
N VAL A 77 -6.32 5.66 -8.35
CA VAL A 77 -7.64 5.76 -8.99
C VAL A 77 -7.93 7.19 -9.45
N LEU A 78 -7.60 8.21 -8.65
CA LEU A 78 -7.79 9.61 -9.04
C LEU A 78 -6.92 10.03 -10.23
N LEU A 79 -5.68 9.53 -10.30
CA LEU A 79 -4.75 9.82 -11.39
C LEU A 79 -5.25 9.26 -12.73
N ASN A 80 -5.85 8.07 -12.73
CA ASN A 80 -6.45 7.47 -13.90
C ASN A 80 -7.78 6.76 -13.57
N PRO A 81 -8.90 7.50 -13.53
CA PRO A 81 -10.21 6.94 -13.16
C PRO A 81 -10.71 5.87 -14.13
N ALA A 82 -10.25 5.88 -15.39
CA ALA A 82 -10.63 4.89 -16.39
C ALA A 82 -9.93 3.54 -16.15
N SER A 83 -8.82 3.50 -15.43
CA SER A 83 -8.08 2.27 -15.15
C SER A 83 -8.93 1.28 -14.34
N ILE A 84 -9.30 0.17 -14.97
CA ILE A 84 -9.97 -0.93 -14.26
C ILE A 84 -9.04 -1.57 -13.22
N TRP A 85 -7.73 -1.60 -13.49
CA TRP A 85 -6.74 -2.27 -12.63
C TRP A 85 -6.51 -1.51 -11.33
N ALA A 86 -6.42 -0.18 -11.37
CA ALA A 86 -6.29 0.64 -10.17
C ALA A 86 -7.54 0.51 -9.27
N ARG A 87 -8.73 0.52 -9.88
CA ARG A 87 -9.99 0.31 -9.17
C ARG A 87 -10.10 -1.10 -8.59
N LEU A 88 -9.66 -2.14 -9.30
CA LEU A 88 -9.64 -3.50 -8.77
C LEU A 88 -8.65 -3.65 -7.60
N ASP A 89 -7.49 -3.00 -7.64
CA ASP A 89 -6.56 -3.02 -6.51
C ASP A 89 -7.15 -2.31 -5.27
N LEU A 90 -7.84 -1.18 -5.46
CA LEU A 90 -8.58 -0.53 -4.37
C LEU A 90 -9.71 -1.42 -3.82
N LEU A 91 -10.46 -2.12 -4.69
CA LEU A 91 -11.49 -3.08 -4.25
C LEU A 91 -10.88 -4.21 -3.40
N ARG A 92 -9.72 -4.73 -3.81
CA ARG A 92 -9.00 -5.80 -3.12
C ARG A 92 -8.44 -5.39 -1.78
N TYR A 93 -8.17 -4.10 -1.59
CA TYR A 93 -7.85 -3.54 -0.29
C TYR A 93 -9.12 -3.34 0.56
N ALA A 94 -10.11 -2.63 0.01
CA ALA A 94 -11.28 -2.16 0.76
C ALA A 94 -12.13 -3.32 1.30
N LEU A 95 -12.31 -4.38 0.51
CA LEU A 95 -13.20 -5.48 0.87
C LEU A 95 -12.70 -6.28 2.10
N PRO A 96 -11.44 -6.78 2.15
CA PRO A 96 -10.90 -7.42 3.36
C PRO A 96 -10.76 -6.46 4.55
N ALA A 97 -10.49 -5.17 4.30
CA ALA A 97 -10.36 -4.16 5.34
C ALA A 97 -11.71 -3.78 6.02
N GLY A 98 -12.83 -4.36 5.56
CA GLY A 98 -14.16 -4.07 6.11
C GLY A 98 -14.74 -2.73 5.67
N LEU A 99 -14.10 -2.04 4.71
CA LEU A 99 -14.54 -0.77 4.15
C LEU A 99 -15.69 -0.99 3.15
N SER A 100 -16.83 -1.45 3.66
CA SER A 100 -17.95 -1.96 2.85
C SER A 100 -18.55 -0.93 1.91
N ASP A 101 -18.70 0.33 2.37
CA ASP A 101 -19.24 1.42 1.56
C ASP A 101 -18.33 1.76 0.37
N GLU A 102 -17.02 1.79 0.61
CA GLU A 102 -16.03 2.05 -0.44
C GLU A 102 -15.91 0.88 -1.40
N ALA A 103 -15.83 -0.35 -0.91
CA ALA A 103 -15.80 -1.54 -1.75
C ALA A 103 -17.01 -1.59 -2.70
N GLU A 104 -18.20 -1.25 -2.17
CA GLU A 104 -19.42 -1.19 -2.97
C GLU A 104 -19.44 -0.01 -3.95
N GLN A 105 -18.92 1.17 -3.56
CA GLN A 105 -18.76 2.31 -4.47
C GLN A 105 -17.81 1.97 -5.63
N VAL A 106 -16.66 1.36 -5.33
CA VAL A 106 -15.69 0.92 -6.33
C VAL A 106 -16.29 -0.13 -7.25
N ARG A 107 -17.01 -1.13 -6.70
CA ARG A 107 -17.75 -2.13 -7.49
C ARG A 107 -18.74 -1.46 -8.46
N ARG A 108 -19.54 -0.50 -8.01
CA ARG A 108 -20.46 0.23 -8.89
C ARG A 108 -19.74 0.94 -10.02
N SER A 109 -18.59 1.57 -9.74
CA SER A 109 -17.77 2.23 -10.77
C SER A 109 -17.16 1.27 -11.79
N LEU A 110 -16.88 0.02 -11.39
CA LEU A 110 -16.42 -1.04 -12.30
C LEU A 110 -17.56 -1.62 -13.13
N CYS A 111 -18.79 -1.53 -12.64
CA CYS A 111 -20.02 -2.07 -13.24
C CYS A 111 -20.88 -1.04 -13.97
N GLU A 112 -20.29 0.03 -14.50
CA GLU A 112 -21.01 0.99 -15.36
C GLU A 112 -21.64 0.31 -16.59
N SER A 113 -21.00 -0.76 -17.09
CA SER A 113 -21.58 -1.71 -18.04
C SER A 113 -21.55 -3.12 -17.44
N PRO A 114 -22.69 -3.86 -17.40
CA PRO A 114 -22.77 -5.20 -16.81
C PRO A 114 -21.82 -6.23 -17.43
N ASP A 115 -21.54 -6.10 -18.73
CA ASP A 115 -20.69 -7.03 -19.49
C ASP A 115 -19.22 -6.60 -19.54
N SER A 116 -18.86 -5.53 -18.83
CA SER A 116 -17.48 -5.03 -18.81
C SER A 116 -16.54 -6.02 -18.11
N GLU A 117 -15.28 -6.04 -18.54
CA GLU A 117 -14.24 -6.83 -17.88
C GLU A 117 -14.11 -6.46 -16.39
N GLY A 118 -14.17 -5.16 -16.08
CA GLY A 118 -14.12 -4.66 -14.71
C GLY A 118 -15.27 -5.19 -13.85
N CYS A 119 -16.50 -5.20 -14.39
CA CYS A 119 -17.66 -5.69 -13.66
C CYS A 119 -17.58 -7.19 -13.37
N ARG A 120 -17.18 -7.97 -14.38
CA ARG A 120 -16.98 -9.41 -14.23
C ARG A 120 -15.92 -9.71 -13.17
N LEU A 121 -14.74 -9.08 -13.25
CA LEU A 121 -13.64 -9.31 -12.31
C LEU A 121 -14.01 -8.86 -10.88
N ALA A 122 -14.68 -7.72 -10.72
CA ALA A 122 -15.16 -7.27 -9.41
C ALA A 122 -16.18 -8.24 -8.81
N GLY A 123 -17.13 -8.71 -9.64
CA GLY A 123 -18.14 -9.69 -9.24
C GLY A 123 -17.51 -11.03 -8.83
N ASP A 124 -16.56 -11.54 -9.62
CA ASP A 124 -15.82 -12.77 -9.34
C ASP A 124 -15.05 -12.63 -8.01
N TYR A 125 -14.31 -11.53 -7.82
CA TYR A 125 -13.58 -11.26 -6.58
C TYR A 125 -14.51 -11.19 -5.36
N MET A 126 -15.63 -10.49 -5.46
CA MET A 126 -16.58 -10.37 -4.34
C MET A 126 -17.25 -11.70 -3.98
N LYS A 127 -17.57 -12.54 -4.98
CA LYS A 127 -18.08 -13.91 -4.75
C LYS A 127 -17.04 -14.84 -4.13
N LEU A 128 -15.75 -14.59 -4.36
CA LEU A 128 -14.67 -15.35 -3.74
C LEU A 128 -14.46 -14.95 -2.28
N MET A 129 -14.51 -13.65 -2.00
CA MET A 129 -14.27 -13.10 -0.67
C MET A 129 -15.49 -13.11 0.25
N ARG A 130 -16.68 -13.44 -0.28
CA ARG A 130 -17.95 -13.56 0.47
C ARG A 130 -18.63 -14.89 0.13
N GLY A 131 -19.62 -15.29 0.94
CA GLY A 131 -20.41 -16.51 0.69
C GLY A 131 -19.61 -17.80 0.79
N ASP A 132 -20.02 -18.84 0.06
CA ASP A 132 -19.51 -20.22 0.20
C ASP A 132 -18.02 -20.38 -0.13
N SER A 133 -17.44 -19.47 -0.93
CA SER A 133 -16.01 -19.50 -1.28
C SER A 133 -15.13 -18.84 -0.22
N ALA A 134 -15.70 -18.09 0.73
CA ALA A 134 -14.94 -17.35 1.73
C ALA A 134 -14.16 -18.29 2.66
N GLU A 135 -14.74 -19.44 3.03
CA GLU A 135 -14.05 -20.47 3.81
C GLU A 135 -12.82 -21.01 3.09
N GLN A 136 -12.93 -21.25 1.77
CA GLN A 136 -11.80 -21.71 0.97
C GLN A 136 -10.69 -20.66 0.90
N MET A 137 -11.04 -19.38 0.80
CA MET A 137 -10.05 -18.29 0.81
C MET A 137 -9.39 -18.12 2.19
N GLN A 138 -10.14 -18.30 3.28
CA GLN A 138 -9.60 -18.29 4.64
C GLN A 138 -8.66 -19.47 4.87
N GLN A 139 -9.03 -20.67 4.44
CA GLN A 139 -8.17 -21.85 4.52
C GLN A 139 -6.88 -21.65 3.72
N LEU A 140 -6.98 -21.10 2.51
CA LEU A 140 -5.82 -20.79 1.68
C LEU A 140 -4.87 -19.82 2.40
N GLN A 141 -5.40 -18.78 3.06
CA GLN A 141 -4.61 -17.86 3.88
C GLN A 141 -3.92 -18.58 5.04
N LEU A 142 -4.62 -19.45 5.76
CA LEU A 142 -4.06 -20.22 6.86
C LEU A 142 -2.89 -21.10 6.39
N LEU A 143 -3.07 -21.81 5.27
CA LEU A 143 -2.02 -22.65 4.67
C LEU A 143 -0.79 -21.83 4.26
N GLU A 144 -0.99 -20.63 3.69
CA GLU A 144 0.10 -19.72 3.33
C GLU A 144 0.86 -19.26 4.58
N THR A 145 0.16 -18.83 5.64
CA THR A 145 0.81 -18.43 6.90
C THR A 145 1.53 -19.58 7.60
N ALA A 146 1.07 -20.82 7.40
CA ALA A 146 1.70 -22.02 7.94
C ALA A 146 2.86 -22.56 7.06
N GLY A 147 3.19 -21.87 5.96
CA GLY A 147 4.24 -22.27 5.02
C GLY A 147 3.94 -23.59 4.28
N ARG A 148 2.68 -24.00 4.18
CA ARG A 148 2.25 -25.24 3.48
C ARG A 148 2.08 -24.99 1.98
N TYR A 149 3.12 -24.52 1.31
CA TYR A 149 3.05 -23.96 -0.05
C TYR A 149 2.51 -24.95 -1.10
N ASP A 150 2.86 -26.24 -1.04
CA ASP A 150 2.30 -27.24 -1.96
C ASP A 150 0.77 -27.35 -1.84
N GLN A 151 0.24 -27.25 -0.62
CA GLN A 151 -1.20 -27.29 -0.37
C GLN A 151 -1.88 -26.00 -0.84
N VAL A 152 -1.24 -24.85 -0.64
CA VAL A 152 -1.71 -23.55 -1.18
C VAL A 152 -1.81 -23.63 -2.71
N ILE A 153 -0.78 -24.13 -3.38
CA ILE A 153 -0.73 -24.28 -4.84
C ILE A 153 -1.88 -25.18 -5.32
N ALA A 154 -2.06 -26.34 -4.70
CA ALA A 154 -3.14 -27.26 -5.05
C ALA A 154 -4.54 -26.64 -4.83
N GLN A 155 -4.72 -25.86 -3.76
CA GLN A 155 -5.98 -25.16 -3.51
C GLN A 155 -6.22 -24.03 -4.50
N MET A 156 -5.20 -23.25 -4.84
CA MET A 156 -5.28 -22.22 -5.89
C MET A 156 -5.65 -22.82 -7.25
N GLU A 157 -5.07 -23.96 -7.63
CA GLU A 157 -5.41 -24.65 -8.88
C GLU A 157 -6.88 -25.11 -8.91
N ARG A 158 -7.43 -25.52 -7.76
CA ARG A 158 -8.86 -25.88 -7.65
C ARG A 158 -9.78 -24.66 -7.76
N ILE A 159 -9.43 -23.54 -7.14
CA ILE A 159 -10.27 -22.33 -7.13
C ILE A 159 -10.19 -21.58 -8.46
N PHE A 160 -8.98 -21.43 -9.01
CA PHE A 160 -8.71 -20.51 -10.13
C PHE A 160 -8.34 -21.20 -11.45
N GLY A 161 -8.12 -22.52 -11.44
CA GLY A 161 -7.54 -23.26 -12.56
C GLY A 161 -6.01 -23.14 -12.63
N LYS A 162 -5.42 -23.80 -13.64
CA LYS A 162 -3.97 -23.91 -13.81
C LYS A 162 -3.49 -23.37 -15.18
N PRO A 163 -2.74 -22.25 -15.22
CA PRO A 163 -2.58 -21.26 -14.16
C PRO A 163 -3.88 -20.46 -13.93
N PRO A 164 -3.99 -19.69 -12.83
CA PRO A 164 -5.04 -18.69 -12.68
C PRO A 164 -5.10 -17.76 -13.90
N ARG A 165 -6.30 -17.33 -14.30
CA ARG A 165 -6.46 -16.48 -15.49
C ARG A 165 -6.07 -15.02 -15.25
N GLU A 166 -6.33 -14.51 -14.05
CA GLU A 166 -6.09 -13.11 -13.72
C GLU A 166 -4.70 -12.89 -13.13
N SER A 167 -4.03 -11.81 -13.56
CA SER A 167 -2.67 -11.42 -13.17
C SER A 167 -2.48 -11.30 -11.64
N TYR A 168 -3.47 -10.78 -10.92
CA TYR A 168 -3.46 -10.70 -9.45
C TYR A 168 -3.31 -12.09 -8.80
N TRP A 169 -4.09 -13.07 -9.24
CA TRP A 169 -4.02 -14.43 -8.72
C TRP A 169 -2.79 -15.19 -9.24
N GLN A 170 -2.36 -14.92 -10.46
CA GLN A 170 -1.10 -15.44 -11.01
C GLN A 170 0.11 -14.99 -10.17
N LEU A 171 0.15 -13.73 -9.74
CA LEU A 171 1.22 -13.22 -8.88
C LEU A 171 1.30 -14.01 -7.57
N ARG A 172 0.17 -14.16 -6.87
CA ARG A 172 0.13 -14.97 -5.63
C ARG A 172 0.56 -16.41 -5.91
N TYR A 173 0.10 -17.00 -7.01
CA TYR A 173 0.43 -18.37 -7.40
C TYR A 173 1.93 -18.59 -7.63
N TYR A 174 2.58 -17.73 -8.42
CA TYR A 174 4.02 -17.85 -8.66
C TYR A 174 4.84 -17.53 -7.41
N ARG A 175 4.39 -16.63 -6.53
CA ARG A 175 5.05 -16.41 -5.22
C ARG A 175 5.06 -17.68 -4.37
N MET A 176 4.00 -18.48 -4.39
CA MET A 176 4.00 -19.78 -3.68
C MET A 176 5.01 -20.76 -4.30
N TRP A 177 5.16 -20.76 -5.62
CA TRP A 177 6.13 -21.61 -6.30
C TRP A 177 7.59 -21.25 -5.99
N LEU A 178 7.89 -19.98 -5.68
CA LEU A 178 9.25 -19.59 -5.26
C LEU A 178 9.71 -20.30 -3.98
N HIS A 179 8.78 -20.83 -3.17
CA HIS A 179 9.09 -21.61 -1.97
C HIS A 179 9.23 -23.12 -2.24
N VAL A 180 9.06 -23.57 -3.49
CA VAL A 180 9.18 -24.97 -3.90
C VAL A 180 10.40 -25.09 -4.81
N PRO A 181 11.56 -25.62 -4.35
CA PRO A 181 12.83 -25.55 -5.09
C PRO A 181 12.74 -26.04 -6.54
N ALA A 182 12.03 -27.14 -6.78
CA ALA A 182 11.85 -27.71 -8.11
C ALA A 182 11.00 -26.85 -9.08
N ARG A 183 10.41 -25.75 -8.61
CA ARG A 183 9.48 -24.88 -9.37
C ARG A 183 9.97 -23.44 -9.49
N VAL A 184 11.13 -23.10 -8.92
CA VAL A 184 11.65 -21.73 -8.88
C VAL A 184 11.84 -21.16 -10.29
N ASP A 185 12.45 -21.89 -11.21
CA ASP A 185 12.69 -21.39 -12.58
C ASP A 185 11.39 -21.09 -13.33
N GLU A 186 10.40 -21.98 -13.22
CA GLU A 186 9.08 -21.78 -13.84
C GLU A 186 8.34 -20.60 -13.18
N ALA A 187 8.50 -20.41 -11.88
CA ALA A 187 7.95 -19.27 -11.15
C ALA A 187 8.57 -17.95 -11.61
N LEU A 188 9.90 -17.88 -11.73
CA LEU A 188 10.61 -16.70 -12.24
C LEU A 188 10.17 -16.37 -13.68
N ALA A 189 10.01 -17.39 -14.54
CA ALA A 189 9.46 -17.20 -15.88
C ALA A 189 8.02 -16.66 -15.85
N GLY A 190 7.20 -17.13 -14.90
CA GLY A 190 5.85 -16.63 -14.65
C GLY A 190 5.81 -15.16 -14.22
N LEU A 191 6.66 -14.79 -13.26
CA LEU A 191 6.80 -13.41 -12.78
C LEU A 191 7.29 -12.47 -13.89
N GLY A 192 8.25 -12.91 -14.71
CA GLY A 192 8.73 -12.15 -15.87
C GLY A 192 7.62 -11.86 -16.89
N ARG A 193 6.69 -12.81 -17.13
CA ARG A 193 5.50 -12.55 -17.97
C ARG A 193 4.59 -11.49 -17.35
N LEU A 194 4.34 -11.55 -16.04
CA LEU A 194 3.50 -10.56 -15.36
C LEU A 194 4.05 -9.15 -15.48
N MET A 195 5.37 -8.95 -15.45
CA MET A 195 6.00 -7.64 -15.58
C MET A 195 5.68 -6.91 -16.89
N THR A 196 5.33 -7.65 -17.94
CA THR A 196 5.02 -7.09 -19.27
C THR A 196 3.55 -7.22 -19.66
N ASP A 197 2.74 -7.88 -18.82
CA ASP A 197 1.32 -8.09 -19.11
C ASP A 197 0.53 -6.77 -19.03
N PRO A 198 -0.15 -6.34 -20.11
CA PRO A 198 -1.00 -5.14 -20.09
C PRO A 198 -2.23 -5.29 -19.19
N ARG A 199 -2.58 -6.53 -18.80
CA ARG A 199 -3.64 -6.84 -17.84
C ARG A 199 -3.13 -6.96 -16.39
N ALA A 200 -1.85 -6.73 -16.15
CA ALA A 200 -1.31 -6.62 -14.80
C ALA A 200 -1.33 -5.16 -14.33
N SER A 201 -1.84 -4.93 -13.12
CA SER A 201 -1.79 -3.61 -12.51
C SER A 201 -0.34 -3.15 -12.27
N GLY A 202 -0.12 -1.85 -12.09
CA GLY A 202 1.20 -1.33 -11.72
C GLY A 202 1.76 -1.99 -10.46
N VAL A 203 0.89 -2.22 -9.46
CA VAL A 203 1.23 -2.91 -8.21
C VAL A 203 1.63 -4.36 -8.47
N VAL A 204 0.87 -5.10 -9.29
CA VAL A 204 1.21 -6.49 -9.64
C VAL A 204 2.56 -6.57 -10.37
N ARG A 205 2.79 -5.70 -11.36
CA ARG A 205 4.06 -5.66 -12.11
C ARG A 205 5.25 -5.33 -11.22
N LYS A 206 5.11 -4.32 -10.36
CA LYS A 206 6.17 -3.92 -9.43
C LYS A 206 6.46 -5.04 -8.43
N ARG A 207 5.43 -5.68 -7.86
CA ARG A 207 5.61 -6.82 -6.96
C ARG A 207 6.32 -7.98 -7.66
N ALA A 208 5.89 -8.35 -8.88
CA ALA A 208 6.53 -9.43 -9.63
C ALA A 208 8.03 -9.17 -9.85
N MET A 209 8.40 -7.96 -10.26
CA MET A 209 9.80 -7.54 -10.43
C MET A 209 10.60 -7.65 -9.13
N LEU A 210 10.03 -7.24 -7.99
CA LEU A 210 10.73 -7.29 -6.70
C LEU A 210 10.93 -8.73 -6.20
N GLU A 211 9.94 -9.59 -6.39
CA GLU A 211 10.03 -11.02 -6.04
C GLU A 211 11.10 -11.73 -6.88
N GLU A 212 11.14 -11.45 -8.19
CA GLU A 212 12.18 -11.96 -9.09
C GLU A 212 13.57 -11.46 -8.66
N ARG A 213 13.72 -10.16 -8.38
CA ARG A 213 15.00 -9.58 -7.95
C ARG A 213 15.47 -10.16 -6.62
N ARG A 214 14.57 -10.34 -5.64
CA ARG A 214 14.92 -10.93 -4.34
C ARG A 214 15.54 -12.30 -4.54
N VAL A 215 14.85 -13.19 -5.24
CA VAL A 215 15.33 -14.57 -5.44
C VAL A 215 16.65 -14.61 -6.22
N ARG A 216 16.83 -13.76 -7.23
CA ARG A 216 18.12 -13.69 -7.92
C ARG A 216 19.25 -13.25 -6.99
N LEU A 217 19.02 -12.25 -6.14
CA LEU A 217 20.03 -11.80 -5.17
C LEU A 217 20.37 -12.90 -4.15
N ASP A 218 19.36 -13.62 -3.64
CA ASP A 218 19.56 -14.74 -2.72
C ASP A 218 20.43 -15.84 -3.36
N ILE A 219 20.18 -16.16 -4.64
CA ILE A 219 21.00 -17.10 -5.41
C ILE A 219 22.45 -16.59 -5.53
N TYR A 220 22.67 -15.30 -5.76
CA TYR A 220 24.03 -14.73 -5.86
C TYR A 220 24.78 -14.75 -4.53
N THR A 221 24.10 -14.53 -3.40
CA THR A 221 24.73 -14.59 -2.07
C THR A 221 25.11 -16.01 -1.65
N ASP A 222 24.38 -17.04 -2.09
CA ASP A 222 24.72 -18.45 -1.83
C ASP A 222 26.00 -18.92 -2.58
N PHE A 223 26.44 -18.18 -3.61
CA PHE A 223 27.69 -18.45 -4.33
C PHE A 223 28.92 -17.71 -3.78
N GLY A 224 28.81 -17.01 -2.64
CA GLY A 224 29.96 -16.47 -1.90
C GLY A 224 30.79 -15.44 -2.67
N ILE A 225 30.15 -14.62 -3.51
CA ILE A 225 30.79 -13.45 -4.12
C ILE A 225 30.38 -12.22 -3.32
N ASP A 226 31.22 -11.89 -2.34
CA ASP A 226 31.22 -10.62 -1.60
C ASP A 226 31.95 -9.52 -2.40
#